data_AF-X1PWF9-F1
#
_entry.id   AF-X1PWF9-F1
#
_cell.length_a   1.000
_cell.length_b   1.000
_cell.length_c   1.000
_cell.angle_alpha   90.00
_cell.angle_beta   90.00
_cell.angle_gamma   90.00
#
_symmetry.space_group_name_H-M   'P 1'
#
loop_
_entity.id
_entity.type
_entity.pdbx_description
1 polymer ?
#
loop_
_entity_poly.entity_id
_entity_poly.type
_entity_poly.pdbx_seq_one_letter_code
_entity_poly.pdbx_strand_id
1 'polypeptide(L)' 'MAVREAFHPELIAKYHYMDNFPPEFAEYMAKQGFSVEWAQRWWVAHWRLPSISAGFDMLHRGQISV' A
#
# COMPACT_ATOMS: atom_id res chain seq x y z
N MET A 1 -8.07 9.78 4.88
CA MET A 1 -7.31 10.40 3.77
C MET A 1 -6.16 9.47 3.43
N ALA A 2 -5.81 9.34 2.15
CA ALA A 2 -4.61 8.61 1.74
C ALA A 2 -3.37 9.32 2.33
N VAL A 3 -2.45 8.55 2.90
CA VAL A 3 -1.23 9.04 3.56
C VAL A 3 -0.05 8.16 3.13
N ARG A 4 1.19 8.58 3.45
CA ARG A 4 2.44 7.84 3.20
C ARG A 4 2.84 7.78 1.71
N GLU A 5 3.12 6.59 1.17
CA GLU A 5 3.72 6.36 -0.15
C GLU A 5 2.75 6.64 -1.32
N ALA A 6 1.47 6.90 -1.05
CA ALA A 6 0.43 7.18 -2.06
C ALA A 6 0.72 8.39 -2.97
N PHE A 7 1.66 9.25 -2.59
CA PHE A 7 2.10 10.42 -3.36
C PHE A 7 3.55 10.33 -3.85
N HIS A 8 4.17 9.16 -3.69
CA HIS A 8 5.57 8.89 -4.02
C HIS A 8 5.66 7.81 -5.11
N PRO A 9 5.57 8.19 -6.41
CA PRO A 9 5.55 7.23 -7.51
C PRO A 9 6.79 6.32 -7.54
N GLU A 10 7.94 6.84 -7.12
CA GLU A 10 9.19 6.08 -6.99
C GLU A 10 9.09 4.93 -5.98
N LEU A 11 8.35 5.12 -4.88
CA LEU A 11 8.16 4.10 -3.86
C LEU A 11 7.09 3.09 -4.27
N ILE A 12 6.03 3.55 -4.95
CA ILE A 12 4.99 2.69 -5.52
C ILE A 12 5.60 1.69 -6.50
N ALA A 13 6.47 2.16 -7.39
CA ALA A 13 7.18 1.30 -8.34
C ALA A 13 8.16 0.36 -7.64
N LYS A 14 8.97 0.89 -6.71
CA LYS A 14 9.99 0.10 -6.00
C LYS A 14 9.40 -1.07 -5.20
N TYR A 15 8.27 -0.85 -4.54
CA TYR A 15 7.63 -1.83 -3.66
C TYR A 15 6.40 -2.50 -4.25
N HIS A 16 6.15 -2.31 -5.56
CA HIS A 16 5.10 -3.04 -6.29
C HIS A 16 3.69 -2.90 -5.69
N TYR A 17 3.37 -1.72 -5.11
CA TYR A 17 2.11 -1.54 -4.36
C TYR A 17 0.84 -1.65 -5.20
N MET A 18 0.96 -1.57 -6.53
CA MET A 18 -0.15 -1.59 -7.48
C MET A 18 -0.35 -2.92 -8.19
N ASP A 19 0.55 -3.90 -8.02
CA ASP A 19 0.55 -5.15 -8.80
C ASP A 19 -0.77 -5.95 -8.65
N ASN A 20 -1.44 -5.81 -7.50
CA ASN A 20 -2.69 -6.50 -7.19
C ASN A 20 -3.90 -5.54 -7.09
N PHE A 21 -3.86 -4.39 -7.75
CA PHE A 21 -4.97 -3.44 -7.73
C PHE A 21 -6.24 -4.06 -8.36
N PRO A 22 -7.34 -4.25 -7.60
CA PRO A 22 -8.54 -4.89 -8.12
C PRO A 22 -9.33 -3.91 -8.97
N PRO A 23 -9.70 -4.23 -10.23
CA PRO A 23 -10.57 -3.40 -11.04
C PRO A 23 -11.91 -3.08 -10.35
N GLU A 24 -12.47 -4.03 -9.60
CA GLU A 24 -13.72 -3.87 -8.86
C GLU A 24 -13.59 -2.82 -7.76
N PHE A 25 -12.41 -2.66 -7.16
CA PHE A 25 -12.18 -1.62 -6.16
C PHE A 25 -12.38 -0.22 -6.77
N ALA A 26 -11.88 0.01 -7.99
CA ALA A 26 -12.12 1.25 -8.72
C ALA A 26 -13.61 1.46 -9.03
N GLU A 27 -14.31 0.39 -9.42
CA GLU A 27 -15.76 0.43 -9.71
C GLU A 27 -16.57 0.87 -8.48
N TYR A 28 -16.34 0.24 -7.33
CA TYR A 28 -17.07 0.58 -6.10
C TYR A 28 -16.67 1.96 -5.54
N MET A 29 -15.43 2.40 -5.72
CA MET A 29 -15.01 3.76 -5.38
C MET A 29 -15.68 4.80 -6.27
N ALA A 30 -15.84 4.51 -7.57
CA ALA A 30 -16.55 5.39 -8.50
C ALA A 30 -18.03 5.56 -8.12
N LYS A 31 -18.70 4.48 -7.70
CA LYS A 31 -20.09 4.53 -7.19
C LYS A 31 -20.25 5.44 -5.96
N GLN A 32 -19.17 5.68 -5.21
CA GLN A 32 -19.12 6.57 -4.05
C GLN A 32 -18.69 8.00 -4.41
N GLY A 33 -18.46 8.30 -5.71
CA GLY A 33 -18.08 9.62 -6.19
C GLY A 33 -16.57 9.89 -6.20
N PHE A 34 -15.72 8.88 -5.99
CA PHE A 34 -14.27 9.04 -6.10
C PHE A 34 -13.77 8.85 -7.53
N SER A 35 -12.72 9.60 -7.90
CA SER A 35 -12.01 9.35 -9.15
C SER A 35 -11.17 8.08 -9.07
N VAL A 36 -10.80 7.51 -10.23
CA VAL A 36 -9.88 6.36 -10.30
C VAL A 36 -8.53 6.66 -9.66
N GLU A 37 -8.04 7.90 -9.81
CA GLU A 37 -6.80 8.38 -9.21
C GLU A 37 -6.87 8.30 -7.68
N TRP A 38 -8.00 8.70 -7.08
CA TRP A 38 -8.21 8.58 -5.64
C TRP A 38 -8.36 7.11 -5.22
N ALA A 39 -9.02 6.26 -6.02
CA ALA A 39 -9.07 4.83 -5.75
C ALA A 39 -7.65 4.23 -5.70
N GLN A 40 -6.80 4.53 -6.67
CA GLN A 40 -5.40 4.07 -6.68
C GLN A 40 -4.62 4.56 -5.45
N ARG A 41 -4.79 5.82 -5.05
CA ARG A 41 -4.13 6.35 -3.83
C ARG A 41 -4.61 5.67 -2.55
N TRP A 42 -5.91 5.43 -2.45
CA TRP A 42 -6.49 4.70 -1.33
C TRP A 42 -5.97 3.27 -1.27
N TRP A 43 -5.81 2.63 -2.43
CA TRP A 43 -5.16 1.34 -2.52
C TRP A 43 -3.70 1.44 -2.06
N VAL A 44 -2.85 2.31 -2.58
CA VAL A 44 -1.47 2.38 -2.10
C VAL A 44 -1.39 2.60 -0.57
N ALA A 45 -2.26 3.45 -0.01
CA ALA A 45 -2.30 3.72 1.42
C ALA A 45 -2.86 2.58 2.29
N HIS A 46 -3.46 1.53 1.70
CA HIS A 46 -4.04 0.42 2.47
C HIS A 46 -2.97 -0.53 3.02
N TRP A 47 -1.80 -0.58 2.39
CA TRP A 47 -0.68 -1.40 2.83
C TRP A 47 -0.18 -0.92 4.20
N ARG A 48 0.08 -1.88 5.08
CA ARG A 48 0.55 -1.62 6.44
C ARG A 48 1.97 -2.11 6.59
N LEU A 49 2.85 -1.25 7.08
CA LEU A 49 4.20 -1.65 7.49
C LEU A 49 4.12 -2.63 8.67
N PRO A 50 5.09 -3.55 8.80
CA PRO A 50 5.23 -4.38 9.98
C PRO A 50 5.24 -3.55 11.26
N SER A 51 4.64 -4.08 12.32
CA SER A 51 4.79 -3.50 13.65
C SER A 51 6.25 -3.63 14.14
N ILE A 52 6.61 -2.88 15.17
CA ILE A 52 7.94 -2.99 15.79
C ILE A 52 8.21 -4.43 16.26
N SER A 53 7.23 -5.07 16.92
CA SER A 53 7.35 -6.47 17.35
C SER A 53 7.54 -7.43 16.18
N ALA A 54 6.81 -7.24 15.07
CA ALA A 54 7.00 -8.05 13.87
C ALA A 54 8.41 -7.85 13.28
N GLY A 55 8.96 -6.63 13.33
CA GLY A 55 10.35 -6.36 12.95
C GLY A 55 11.35 -7.14 13.80
N PHE A 56 11.17 -7.19 15.12
CA PHE A 56 12.02 -8.01 16.01
C PHE A 56 11.88 -9.51 15.73
N ASP A 57 10.67 -10.00 15.49
CA ASP A 57 10.45 -11.41 15.13
C ASP A 57 11.14 -11.76 13.80
N MET A 58 11.07 -10.87 12.80
CA MET A 58 11.76 -11.03 11.53
C MET A 58 13.28 -11.06 11.70
N LEU A 59 13.84 -10.18 12.54
CA LEU A 59 15.27 -10.15 12.87
C LEU A 59 15.72 -11.45 13.56
N HIS A 60 15.02 -11.87 14.62
CA HIS A 60 15.37 -13.09 15.36
C HIS A 60 15.20 -14.37 14.53
N ARG A 61 14.31 -14.37 13.54
CA ARG A 61 14.15 -15.47 12.56
C ARG A 61 15.11 -15.38 11.38
N GLY A 62 16.02 -14.41 11.36
CA GLY A 62 16.99 -14.22 10.28
C GLY A 62 16.39 -13.83 8.93
N GLN A 63 15.18 -13.27 8.90
CA GLN A 63 14.53 -12.80 7.67
C GLN A 63 15.06 -11.43 7.22
N ILE A 64 15.58 -10.64 8.17
CA ILE A 64 16.23 -9.35 7.96
C ILE A 64 17.49 -9.28 8.83
N SER A 65 18.43 -8.41 8.48
CA SER A 65 19.65 -8.14 9.24
C SER A 65 19.78 -6.65 9.57
N VAL A 66 20.68 -6.33 10.50
CA VAL A 66 21.11 -4.96 10.81
C VAL A 66 22.11 -4.48 9.77
#